data_AF-J3VHT1-F1
#
_entry.id   AF-J3VHT1-F1
#
_cell.length_a   1.000
_cell.length_b   1.000
_cell.length_c   1.000
_cell.angle_alpha   90.00
_cell.angle_beta   90.00
_cell.angle_gamma   90.00
#
_symmetry.space_group_name_H-M   'P 1'
#
loop_
_entity.id
_entity.type
_entity.pdbx_description
1 polymer ?
#
loop_
_entity_poly.entity_id
_entity_poly.type
_entity_poly.pdbx_seq_one_letter_code
_entity_poly.pdbx_strand_id
1 'polypeptide(L)'
;MYTDYAKIQVKLTSAYTTAQTVLDNSGSTLQNIKDAQRDLENAISDAKSSKQTFDTTNADLVTAYQELKTALGREADTLAKFSQSGIQYILARARLNSLYKSGKEIVSKTLEPVKGEIPTTQSITRITTELKAFSAASVAKDVIGVIKKLLPSKS
;
A
#
# COMPACT_ATOMS: atom_id res chain seq x y z
N MET A 1 -11.00 -3.06 6.30
CA MET A 1 -11.16 -1.59 6.35
C MET A 1 -9.88 -0.85 6.79
N TYR A 2 -8.99 -1.44 7.61
CA TYR A 2 -7.77 -0.79 8.12
C TYR A 2 -6.45 -1.48 7.72
N THR A 3 -6.46 -2.35 6.72
CA THR A 3 -5.27 -3.14 6.33
C THR A 3 -4.09 -2.29 5.86
N ASP A 4 -4.37 -1.10 5.32
CA ASP A 4 -3.33 -0.13 4.94
C ASP A 4 -2.95 0.81 6.10
N TYR A 5 -3.48 0.62 7.31
CA TYR A 5 -3.25 1.47 8.49
C TYR A 5 -2.90 0.58 9.69
N ALA A 6 -1.72 -0.04 9.63
CA ALA A 6 -1.32 -1.08 10.57
C ALA A 6 -1.39 -0.62 12.04
N LYS A 7 -1.05 0.65 12.31
CA LYS A 7 -1.14 1.24 13.66
C LYS A 7 -2.59 1.29 14.18
N ILE A 8 -3.55 1.70 13.35
CA ILE A 8 -4.97 1.69 13.69
C ILE A 8 -5.46 0.26 13.89
N GLN A 9 -5.08 -0.64 12.98
CA GLN A 9 -5.47 -2.05 13.04
C GLN A 9 -5.01 -2.71 14.34
N VAL A 10 -3.75 -2.52 14.76
CA VAL A 10 -3.22 -3.10 16.00
C VAL A 10 -3.98 -2.61 17.23
N LYS A 11 -4.25 -1.30 17.32
CA LYS A 11 -5.03 -0.74 18.44
C LYS A 11 -6.43 -1.34 18.51
N LEU A 12 -7.10 -1.43 17.37
CA LEU A 12 -8.45 -1.97 17.30
C LEU A 12 -8.48 -3.47 17.65
N THR A 13 -7.54 -4.27 17.14
CA THR A 13 -7.40 -5.68 17.51
C THR A 13 -7.15 -5.86 19.00
N SER A 14 -6.33 -5.00 19.61
CA SER A 14 -6.11 -5.03 21.06
C SER A 14 -7.40 -4.76 21.83
N ALA A 15 -8.19 -3.75 21.44
CA ALA A 15 -9.45 -3.43 22.09
C ALA A 15 -10.47 -4.59 21.98
N TYR A 16 -10.59 -5.20 20.79
CA TYR A 16 -11.42 -6.39 20.60
C TYR A 16 -10.97 -7.55 21.49
N THR A 17 -9.66 -7.81 21.58
CA THR A 17 -9.12 -8.90 22.40
C THR A 17 -9.41 -8.67 23.89
N THR A 18 -9.26 -7.43 24.38
CA THR A 18 -9.60 -7.06 25.75
C THR A 18 -11.09 -7.26 26.04
N ALA A 19 -11.97 -6.79 25.14
CA ALA A 19 -13.41 -6.96 25.31
C ALA A 19 -13.83 -8.44 25.29
N GLN A 20 -13.24 -9.23 24.38
CA GLN A 20 -13.46 -10.68 24.30
C GLN A 20 -13.02 -11.39 25.59
N THR A 21 -11.87 -11.01 26.15
CA THR A 21 -11.37 -11.59 27.41
C THR A 21 -12.33 -11.34 28.58
N VAL A 22 -12.95 -10.16 28.65
CA VAL A 22 -13.98 -9.86 29.65
C VAL A 22 -15.23 -10.71 29.41
N LEU A 23 -15.65 -10.86 28.15
CA LEU A 23 -16.83 -11.64 27.80
C LEU A 23 -16.67 -13.15 28.09
N ASP A 24 -15.48 -13.69 27.83
CA ASP A 24 -15.18 -15.11 28.01
C ASP A 24 -14.94 -15.50 29.48
N ASN A 25 -14.74 -14.52 30.35
CA ASN A 25 -14.57 -14.74 31.78
C ASN A 25 -15.92 -14.94 32.46
N SER A 26 -16.21 -16.16 32.89
CA SER A 26 -17.45 -16.52 33.60
C SER A 26 -17.66 -15.79 34.94
N GLY A 27 -16.61 -15.18 35.52
CA GLY A 27 -16.69 -14.36 36.72
C GLY A 27 -16.93 -12.87 36.46
N SER A 28 -16.98 -12.44 35.19
CA SER A 28 -17.25 -11.04 34.84
C SER A 28 -18.63 -10.60 35.29
N THR A 29 -18.70 -9.46 35.95
CA THR A 29 -19.96 -8.83 36.31
C THR A 29 -20.60 -8.16 35.11
N LEU A 30 -21.91 -7.90 35.18
CA LEU A 30 -22.61 -7.08 34.18
C LEU A 30 -21.94 -5.71 33.99
N GLN A 31 -21.40 -5.12 35.07
CA GLN A 31 -20.70 -3.85 34.99
C GLN A 31 -19.40 -3.98 34.20
N ASN A 32 -18.62 -5.06 34.40
CA ASN A 32 -17.42 -5.31 33.60
C ASN A 32 -17.73 -5.44 32.10
N ILE A 33 -18.81 -6.15 31.77
CA ILE A 33 -19.24 -6.31 30.37
C ILE A 33 -19.64 -4.96 29.76
N LYS A 34 -20.40 -4.14 30.48
CA LYS A 34 -20.79 -2.79 30.02
C LYS A 34 -19.59 -1.87 29.82
N ASP A 35 -18.63 -1.89 30.74
CA ASP A 35 -17.41 -1.10 30.62
C ASP A 35 -16.57 -1.55 29.43
N ALA A 36 -16.40 -2.87 29.23
CA ALA A 36 -15.69 -3.42 28.09
C ALA A 36 -16.37 -3.09 26.75
N GLN A 37 -17.71 -3.12 26.69
CA GLN A 37 -18.46 -2.69 25.52
C GLN A 37 -18.21 -1.22 25.21
N ARG A 38 -18.34 -0.32 26.20
CA ARG A 38 -18.10 1.12 26.03
C ARG A 38 -16.68 1.39 25.53
N ASP A 39 -15.69 0.71 26.10
CA ASP A 39 -14.29 0.90 25.74
C ASP A 39 -14.01 0.41 24.31
N LEU A 40 -14.66 -0.68 23.86
CA LEU A 40 -14.59 -1.14 22.47
C LEU A 40 -15.26 -0.14 21.51
N GLU A 41 -16.43 0.39 21.85
CA GLU A 41 -17.13 1.40 21.06
C GLU A 41 -16.29 2.67 20.90
N ASN A 42 -15.65 3.12 21.98
CA ASN A 42 -14.70 4.23 21.96
C ASN A 42 -13.51 3.94 21.02
N ALA A 43 -12.90 2.77 21.13
CA ALA A 43 -11.79 2.37 20.26
C ALA A 43 -12.17 2.32 18.77
N ILE A 44 -13.40 1.90 18.45
CA ILE A 44 -13.94 1.93 17.08
C ILE A 44 -14.11 3.38 16.59
N SER A 45 -14.66 4.26 17.42
CA SER A 45 -14.82 5.68 17.11
C SER A 45 -13.46 6.37 16.86
N ASP A 46 -12.49 6.09 17.71
CA ASP A 46 -11.13 6.60 17.61
C ASP A 46 -10.42 6.10 16.36
N ALA A 47 -10.60 4.83 15.99
CA ALA A 47 -10.06 4.25 14.77
C ALA A 47 -10.62 4.94 13.51
N LYS A 48 -11.93 5.20 13.48
CA LYS A 48 -12.59 5.93 12.39
C LYS A 48 -12.05 7.37 12.29
N SER A 49 -11.98 8.07 13.41
CA SER A 49 -11.51 9.45 13.48
C SER A 49 -10.04 9.55 13.09
N SER A 50 -9.18 8.66 13.60
CA SER A 50 -7.75 8.62 13.27
C SER A 50 -7.53 8.40 11.76
N LYS A 51 -8.27 7.46 11.16
CA LYS A 51 -8.20 7.23 9.71
C LYS A 51 -8.62 8.47 8.93
N GLN A 52 -9.74 9.09 9.32
CA GLN A 52 -10.22 10.30 8.65
C GLN A 52 -9.20 11.45 8.73
N THR A 53 -8.61 11.66 9.90
CA THR A 53 -7.55 12.65 10.10
C THR A 53 -6.34 12.33 9.23
N PHE A 54 -5.85 11.09 9.26
CA PHE A 54 -4.72 10.67 8.43
C PHE A 54 -5.00 10.93 6.95
N ASP A 55 -6.15 10.49 6.45
CA ASP A 55 -6.53 10.61 5.04
C ASP A 55 -6.65 12.08 4.60
N THR A 56 -7.22 12.92 5.46
CA THR A 56 -7.38 14.35 5.16
C THR A 56 -6.03 15.06 5.16
N THR A 57 -5.17 14.78 6.14
CA THR A 57 -3.84 15.40 6.24
C THR A 57 -2.90 14.89 5.14
N ASN A 58 -3.09 13.67 4.65
CA ASN A 58 -2.19 13.01 3.70
C ASN A 58 -2.90 12.64 2.39
N ALA A 59 -3.85 13.46 1.93
CA ALA A 59 -4.68 13.17 0.77
C ALA A 59 -3.89 12.77 -0.50
N ASP A 60 -2.80 13.49 -0.79
CA ASP A 60 -1.93 13.20 -1.94
C ASP A 60 -1.22 11.85 -1.80
N LEU A 61 -0.75 11.53 -0.59
CA LEU A 61 -0.12 10.26 -0.29
C LEU A 61 -1.12 9.11 -0.44
N VAL A 62 -2.32 9.25 0.13
CA VAL A 62 -3.38 8.24 0.02
C VAL A 62 -3.73 7.99 -1.44
N THR A 63 -3.90 9.06 -2.22
CA THR A 63 -4.16 8.98 -3.66
C THR A 63 -3.04 8.23 -4.37
N ALA A 64 -1.80 8.68 -4.22
CA ALA A 64 -0.64 8.05 -4.86
C ALA A 64 -0.49 6.57 -4.48
N TYR A 65 -0.77 6.22 -3.23
CA TYR A 65 -0.71 4.85 -2.73
C TYR A 65 -1.79 3.95 -3.36
N GLN A 66 -3.02 4.44 -3.54
CA GLN A 66 -4.06 3.70 -4.25
C GLN A 66 -3.74 3.53 -5.74
N GLU A 67 -3.14 4.53 -6.36
CA GLU A 67 -2.65 4.41 -7.73
C GLU A 67 -1.54 3.36 -7.85
N LEU A 68 -0.62 3.30 -6.89
CA LEU A 68 0.41 2.27 -6.84
C LEU A 68 -0.21 0.88 -6.73
N LYS A 69 -1.16 0.66 -5.80
CA LYS A 69 -1.86 -0.63 -5.67
C LYS A 69 -2.56 -1.03 -6.96
N THR A 70 -3.19 -0.07 -7.64
CA THR A 70 -3.81 -0.30 -8.96
C THR A 70 -2.78 -0.70 -10.01
N ALA A 71 -1.61 -0.05 -10.05
CA ALA A 71 -0.54 -0.38 -10.99
C ALA A 71 0.09 -1.75 -10.70
N LEU A 72 0.27 -2.10 -9.41
CA LEU A 72 0.75 -3.42 -8.98
C LEU A 72 -0.22 -4.52 -9.40
N GLY A 73 -1.53 -4.27 -9.37
CA GLY A 73 -2.55 -5.22 -9.84
C GLY A 73 -2.48 -5.57 -11.33
N ARG A 74 -1.67 -4.84 -12.12
CA ARG A 74 -1.48 -5.08 -13.57
C ARG A 74 -0.18 -5.81 -13.90
N GLU A 75 0.52 -6.35 -12.90
CA GLU A 75 1.85 -6.95 -13.08
C GLU A 75 1.92 -8.01 -14.16
N ALA A 76 1.03 -9.01 -14.11
CA ALA A 76 1.02 -10.10 -15.09
C ALA A 76 0.82 -9.58 -16.52
N ASP A 77 -0.20 -8.73 -16.72
CA ASP A 77 -0.53 -8.17 -18.03
C ASP A 77 0.60 -7.31 -18.59
N THR A 78 1.19 -6.46 -17.76
CA THR A 78 2.29 -5.60 -18.17
C THR A 78 3.53 -6.42 -18.50
N LEU A 79 3.89 -7.43 -17.69
CA LEU A 79 5.04 -8.30 -17.99
C LEU A 79 4.84 -9.12 -19.27
N ALA A 80 3.61 -9.59 -19.54
CA ALA A 80 3.29 -10.36 -20.74
C ALA A 80 3.56 -9.58 -22.05
N LYS A 81 3.36 -8.26 -22.05
CA LYS A 81 3.68 -7.38 -23.20
C LYS A 81 5.16 -7.40 -23.57
N PHE A 82 6.03 -7.69 -22.61
CA PHE A 82 7.48 -7.70 -22.82
C PHE A 82 8.05 -9.12 -22.85
N SER A 83 7.26 -10.14 -23.22
CA SER A 83 7.68 -11.55 -23.24
C SER A 83 8.66 -11.94 -24.36
N GLN A 84 8.89 -11.07 -25.34
CA GLN A 84 9.79 -11.34 -26.47
C GLN A 84 11.27 -11.51 -26.03
N SER A 85 12.09 -12.19 -26.84
CA SER A 85 13.48 -12.57 -26.50
C SER A 85 14.53 -11.50 -26.81
N GLY A 86 14.17 -10.41 -27.51
CA GLY A 86 15.11 -9.33 -27.83
C GLY A 86 15.69 -8.65 -26.57
N ILE A 87 16.94 -8.19 -26.64
CA ILE A 87 17.66 -7.60 -25.49
C ILE A 87 16.89 -6.44 -24.83
N GLN A 88 16.20 -5.61 -25.62
CA GLN A 88 15.36 -4.53 -25.14
C GLN A 88 14.19 -5.01 -24.28
N TYR A 89 13.62 -6.18 -24.59
CA TYR A 89 12.54 -6.79 -23.83
C TYR A 89 13.07 -7.42 -22.54
N ILE A 90 14.25 -8.05 -22.58
CA ILE A 90 14.93 -8.57 -21.38
C ILE A 90 15.19 -7.42 -20.39
N LEU A 91 15.76 -6.30 -20.86
CA LEU A 91 16.04 -5.13 -20.03
C LEU A 91 14.75 -4.50 -19.48
N ALA A 92 13.70 -4.38 -20.30
CA ALA A 92 12.39 -3.88 -19.86
C ALA A 92 11.80 -4.77 -18.75
N ARG A 93 11.83 -6.10 -18.90
CA ARG A 93 11.39 -7.03 -17.86
C ARG A 93 12.20 -6.91 -16.58
N ALA A 94 13.52 -6.79 -16.68
CA ALA A 94 14.37 -6.59 -15.50
C ALA A 94 14.00 -5.31 -14.74
N ARG A 95 13.78 -4.20 -15.46
CA ARG A 95 13.30 -2.94 -14.86
C ARG A 95 11.92 -3.10 -14.23
N LEU A 96 10.96 -3.69 -14.95
CA LEU A 96 9.62 -3.95 -14.44
C LEU A 96 9.63 -4.79 -13.17
N ASN A 97 10.37 -5.89 -13.14
CA ASN A 97 10.50 -6.74 -11.94
C ASN A 97 11.06 -5.95 -10.75
N SER A 98 12.05 -5.08 -10.98
CA SER A 98 12.57 -4.19 -9.93
C SER A 98 11.51 -3.21 -9.44
N LEU A 99 10.73 -2.59 -10.33
CA LEU A 99 9.67 -1.66 -9.98
C LEU A 99 8.55 -2.34 -9.19
N TYR A 100 8.09 -3.51 -9.63
CA TYR A 100 7.09 -4.30 -8.92
C TYR A 100 7.57 -4.73 -7.54
N LYS A 101 8.84 -5.17 -7.42
CA LYS A 101 9.44 -5.49 -6.12
C LYS A 101 9.42 -4.29 -5.18
N SER A 102 9.92 -3.13 -5.63
CA SER A 102 9.93 -1.91 -4.81
C SER A 102 8.53 -1.43 -4.44
N GLY A 103 7.57 -1.47 -5.37
CA GLY A 103 6.18 -1.09 -5.09
C GLY A 103 5.51 -2.01 -4.08
N LYS A 104 5.72 -3.34 -4.19
CA LYS A 104 5.24 -4.32 -3.20
C LYS A 104 5.86 -4.10 -1.82
N GLU A 105 7.14 -3.77 -1.75
CA GLU A 105 7.81 -3.43 -0.49
C GLU A 105 7.17 -2.20 0.16
N ILE A 106 6.86 -1.15 -0.62
CA ILE A 106 6.17 0.04 -0.10
C ILE A 106 4.79 -0.32 0.44
N VAL A 107 3.98 -1.05 -0.32
CA VAL A 107 2.63 -1.44 0.10
C VAL A 107 2.66 -2.35 1.33
N SER A 108 3.68 -3.18 1.49
CA SER A 108 3.84 -4.03 2.68
C SER A 108 4.09 -3.23 3.97
N LYS A 109 4.62 -2.00 3.88
CA LYS A 109 4.84 -1.12 5.02
C LYS A 109 3.56 -0.41 5.48
N THR A 110 2.51 -0.43 4.65
CA THR A 110 1.23 0.28 4.90
C THR A 110 1.37 1.81 4.90
N LEU A 111 0.25 2.54 4.82
CA LEU A 111 0.23 4.01 4.90
C LEU A 111 0.58 4.51 6.30
N GLU A 112 0.15 3.79 7.33
CA GLU A 112 0.43 4.12 8.73
C GLU A 112 1.04 2.90 9.46
N PRO A 113 2.36 2.66 9.30
CA PRO A 113 3.03 1.54 9.93
C PRO A 113 3.01 1.62 11.46
N VAL A 114 3.08 0.46 12.11
CA VAL A 114 3.25 0.37 13.58
C VAL A 114 4.62 0.90 14.01
N LYS A 115 5.65 0.62 13.20
CA LYS A 115 7.04 1.04 13.39
C LYS A 115 7.68 1.35 12.04
N GLY A 116 8.60 2.30 12.02
CA GLY A 116 9.28 2.74 10.81
C GLY A 116 8.60 3.96 10.18
N GLU A 117 9.12 4.36 9.02
CA GLU A 117 8.71 5.57 8.35
C GLU A 117 7.45 5.36 7.51
N ILE A 118 6.60 6.38 7.48
CA ILE A 118 5.47 6.48 6.55
C ILE A 118 6.05 6.56 5.12
N PRO A 119 5.49 5.82 4.15
CA PRO A 119 5.89 5.95 2.75
C PRO A 119 5.80 7.39 2.24
N THR A 120 6.77 7.82 1.44
CA THR A 120 6.76 9.18 0.89
C THR A 120 6.03 9.24 -0.45
N THR A 121 5.25 10.30 -0.66
CA THR A 121 4.57 10.56 -1.95
C THR A 121 5.54 10.54 -3.12
N GLN A 122 6.76 11.09 -2.96
CA GLN A 122 7.77 11.11 -4.02
C GLN A 122 8.18 9.71 -4.47
N SER A 123 8.48 8.80 -3.53
CA SER A 123 8.91 7.44 -3.86
C SER A 123 7.80 6.65 -4.56
N ILE A 124 6.56 6.80 -4.08
CA ILE A 124 5.36 6.19 -4.64
C ILE A 124 5.11 6.72 -6.05
N THR A 125 5.02 8.04 -6.22
CA THR A 125 4.73 8.67 -7.52
C THR A 125 5.76 8.30 -8.57
N ARG A 126 7.05 8.22 -8.23
CA ARG A 126 8.09 7.77 -9.16
C ARG A 126 7.82 6.36 -9.69
N ILE A 127 7.61 5.40 -8.79
CA ILE A 127 7.38 4.00 -9.16
C ILE A 127 6.08 3.87 -9.95
N THR A 128 4.99 4.48 -9.47
CA THR A 128 3.68 4.47 -10.13
C THR A 128 3.75 5.04 -11.53
N THR A 129 4.47 6.14 -11.73
CA THR A 129 4.64 6.77 -13.05
C THR A 129 5.36 5.85 -14.02
N GLU A 130 6.47 5.23 -13.61
CA GLU A 130 7.20 4.29 -14.46
C GLU A 130 6.36 3.05 -14.80
N LEU A 131 5.65 2.48 -13.83
CA LEU A 131 4.75 1.33 -14.06
C LEU A 131 3.61 1.70 -15.03
N LYS A 132 3.01 2.87 -14.88
CA LYS A 132 1.98 3.39 -15.80
C LYS A 132 2.56 3.58 -17.21
N ALA A 133 3.78 4.10 -17.34
CA ALA A 133 4.44 4.27 -18.63
C ALA A 133 4.68 2.93 -19.35
N PHE A 134 5.16 1.90 -18.65
CA PHE A 134 5.28 0.54 -19.22
C PHE A 134 3.92 -0.07 -19.55
N SER A 135 2.90 0.18 -18.73
CA SER A 135 1.55 -0.32 -18.95
C SER A 135 0.91 0.30 -20.20
N ALA A 136 1.19 1.58 -20.48
CA ALA A 136 0.69 2.32 -21.65
C ALA A 136 1.48 2.03 -22.94
N ALA A 137 2.73 1.54 -22.83
CA ALA A 137 3.54 1.23 -24.00
C ALA A 137 2.89 0.13 -24.86
N SER A 138 2.77 0.40 -26.16
CA SER A 138 2.32 -0.56 -27.18
C SER A 138 3.54 -1.12 -27.91
N VAL A 139 3.59 -2.44 -28.10
CA VAL A 139 4.83 -3.13 -28.44
C VAL A 139 5.21 -2.94 -29.91
N ALA A 140 6.30 -2.20 -30.18
CA ALA A 140 7.40 -2.49 -31.13
C ALA A 140 8.25 -1.23 -31.43
N LYS A 141 7.68 -0.01 -31.38
CA LYS A 141 8.43 1.25 -31.54
C LYS A 141 8.71 2.00 -30.23
N ASP A 142 7.90 1.81 -29.19
CA ASP A 142 7.96 2.64 -27.98
C ASP A 142 8.94 2.13 -26.90
N VAL A 143 9.31 0.84 -26.92
CA VAL A 143 10.17 0.24 -25.88
C VAL A 143 11.56 0.89 -25.85
N ILE A 144 12.13 1.19 -27.03
CA ILE A 144 13.41 1.90 -27.15
C ILE A 144 13.27 3.34 -26.66
N GLY A 145 12.13 4.00 -26.88
CA GLY A 145 11.86 5.36 -26.42
C GLY A 145 11.73 5.46 -24.90
N VAL A 146 11.04 4.51 -24.28
CA VAL A 146 10.94 4.40 -22.81
C VAL A 146 12.30 4.12 -22.20
N ILE A 147 13.09 3.19 -22.75
CA ILE A 147 14.45 2.89 -22.26
C ILE A 147 15.36 4.12 -22.41
N LYS A 148 15.33 4.84 -23.54
CA LYS A 148 16.14 6.05 -23.75
C LYS A 148 15.75 7.22 -22.83
N LYS A 149 14.47 7.40 -22.51
CA LYS A 149 14.00 8.45 -21.59
C LYS A 149 14.31 8.16 -20.11
N LEU A 150 14.45 6.89 -19.75
CA LEU A 150 14.66 6.46 -18.37
C LEU A 150 16.14 6.20 -18.02
N LEU A 151 17.03 6.19 -19.01
CA LEU A 151 18.48 6.18 -18.77
C LEU A 151 18.98 7.62 -18.55
N PRO A 152 19.74 7.91 -17.47
CA PRO A 152 20.34 9.23 -17.30
C PRO A 152 21.27 9.53 -18.48
N SER A 153 21.20 10.75 -19.02
CA SER A 153 22.07 11.16 -20.13
C SER A 153 23.52 10.96 -19.70
N LYS A 154 24.29 10.20 -20.48
CA LYS A 154 25.74 10.18 -20.29
C LYS A 154 26.25 11.59 -20.51
N SER A 155 26.81 12.16 -19.45
CA SER A 155 27.62 13.39 -19.45
C SER A 155 28.80 13.27 -20.40
#